data_AF-A0A4Y8PCU8-F1
#
_entry.id   AF-A0A4Y8PCU8-F1
#
_cell.length_a   1.000
_cell.length_b   1.000
_cell.length_c   1.000
_cell.angle_alpha   90.00
_cell.angle_beta   90.00
_cell.angle_gamma   90.00
#
_symmetry.space_group_name_H-M   'P 1'
#
loop_
_entity.id
_entity.type
_entity.pdbx_description
1 polymer ?
#
loop_
_entity_poly.entity_id
_entity_poly.type
_entity_poly.pdbx_seq_one_letter_code
_entity_poly.pdbx_strand_id
1 'polypeptide(L)'
;MKIGFYGLGPASFPYVNYSLARLNEIQLATVFPPLSSLRLYSICCLIEKKTEPLILFGYSRGAITALKLCKILSHRQKTIQFLYLIDPISYYRQRIWIPENVEQGFACFQRNGARTPFLFGQFGKGVREYLCKNPLKVRFETEQVRVLKNAQPAMHEDMVHYCFFEAKITLLSILRTAV
;
A
#
# COMPACT_ATOMS: atom_id res chain seq x y z
N MET A 1 -10.16 0.81 -12.79
CA MET A 1 -10.49 1.31 -11.43
C MET A 1 -9.25 1.35 -10.52
N LYS A 2 -9.09 2.42 -9.73
CA LYS A 2 -7.91 2.65 -8.84
C LYS A 2 -8.38 2.92 -7.41
N ILE A 3 -7.97 2.10 -6.44
CA ILE A 3 -8.41 2.21 -5.04
C ILE A 3 -7.22 2.24 -4.08
N GLY A 4 -7.25 3.18 -3.15
CA GLY A 4 -6.21 3.39 -2.14
C GLY A 4 -6.72 3.30 -0.72
N PHE A 5 -5.81 2.97 0.21
CA PHE A 5 -6.05 3.11 1.65
C PHE A 5 -4.88 3.82 2.32
N TYR A 6 -5.13 4.93 3.01
CA TYR A 6 -4.08 5.63 3.77
C TYR A 6 -3.87 5.03 5.18
N GLY A 7 -2.83 5.48 5.87
CA GLY A 7 -2.40 4.94 7.16
C GLY A 7 -3.24 5.41 8.35
N LEU A 8 -2.81 5.09 9.58
CA LEU A 8 -3.44 5.66 10.77
C LEU A 8 -3.10 7.16 10.88
N GLY A 9 -4.02 7.94 11.41
CA GLY A 9 -3.86 9.36 11.65
C GLY A 9 -4.68 10.24 10.69
N PRO A 10 -4.64 11.55 10.92
CA PRO A 10 -5.40 12.53 10.13
C PRO A 10 -4.97 12.56 8.66
N ALA A 11 -5.92 12.90 7.80
CA ALA A 11 -5.72 13.07 6.35
C ALA A 11 -5.82 14.54 5.90
N SER A 12 -5.59 15.48 6.83
CA SER A 12 -5.48 16.91 6.58
C SER A 12 -4.01 17.35 6.50
N PHE A 13 -3.75 18.49 5.87
CA PHE A 13 -2.43 19.12 5.93
C PHE A 13 -2.06 19.43 7.41
N PRO A 14 -0.81 19.23 7.85
CA PRO A 14 0.40 18.83 7.11
C PRO A 14 0.71 17.32 7.16
N TYR A 15 -0.25 16.47 7.51
CA TYR A 15 0.01 15.06 7.75
C TYR A 15 0.20 14.25 6.47
N VAL A 16 1.07 13.25 6.51
CA VAL A 16 1.44 12.41 5.36
C VAL A 16 0.25 11.81 4.59
N ASN A 17 -0.83 11.44 5.29
CA ASN A 17 -2.01 10.86 4.65
C ASN A 17 -2.74 11.86 3.75
N TYR A 18 -2.54 13.17 3.95
CA TYR A 18 -3.10 14.22 3.09
C TYR A 18 -2.70 14.00 1.64
N SER A 19 -1.43 13.70 1.36
CA SER A 19 -0.95 13.48 -0.02
C SER A 19 -1.66 12.31 -0.71
N LEU A 20 -2.03 11.26 0.04
CA LEU A 20 -2.83 10.15 -0.51
C LEU A 20 -4.30 10.56 -0.68
N ALA A 21 -4.89 11.26 0.29
CA ALA A 21 -6.27 11.72 0.22
C ALA A 21 -6.51 12.68 -0.96
N ARG A 22 -5.51 13.51 -1.30
CA ARG A 22 -5.53 14.41 -2.46
C ARG A 22 -5.75 13.69 -3.79
N LEU A 23 -5.41 12.40 -3.90
CA LEU A 23 -5.66 11.61 -5.12
C LEU A 23 -7.15 11.50 -5.46
N ASN A 24 -8.04 11.54 -4.45
CA ASN A 24 -9.49 11.64 -4.67
C ASN A 24 -9.87 12.94 -5.37
N GLU A 25 -9.32 14.06 -4.89
CA GLU A 25 -9.69 15.39 -5.35
C GLU A 25 -9.31 15.63 -6.81
N ILE A 26 -8.16 15.09 -7.22
CA ILE A 26 -7.69 15.14 -8.61
C ILE A 26 -8.17 13.94 -9.45
N GLN A 27 -9.12 13.16 -8.93
CA GLN A 27 -9.77 12.03 -9.60
C GLN A 27 -8.80 10.95 -10.14
N LEU A 28 -7.61 10.82 -9.55
CA LEU A 28 -6.66 9.77 -9.94
C LEU A 28 -6.96 8.43 -9.27
N ALA A 29 -7.54 8.43 -8.08
CA ALA A 29 -7.92 7.20 -7.37
C ALA A 29 -8.97 7.46 -6.29
N THR A 30 -9.76 6.44 -5.95
CA THR A 30 -10.64 6.48 -4.78
C THR A 30 -9.88 6.03 -3.53
N VAL A 31 -9.63 6.93 -2.58
CA VAL A 31 -8.81 6.66 -1.39
C VAL A 31 -9.64 6.70 -0.12
N PHE A 32 -9.49 5.66 0.71
CA PHE A 32 -10.24 5.45 1.94
C PHE A 32 -9.34 5.49 3.20
N PRO A 33 -9.91 5.81 4.38
CA PRO A 33 -9.24 5.59 5.66
C PRO A 33 -9.00 4.11 5.95
N PRO A 34 -8.04 3.76 6.83
CA PRO A 34 -7.81 2.37 7.21
C PRO A 34 -9.00 1.75 7.95
N LEU A 35 -9.80 2.57 8.66
CA LEU A 35 -11.02 2.15 9.36
C LEU A 35 -12.14 1.68 8.41
N SER A 36 -12.03 1.99 7.11
CA SER A 36 -12.89 1.40 6.08
C SER A 36 -12.71 -0.12 5.94
N SER A 37 -11.81 -0.75 6.70
CA SER A 37 -11.75 -2.20 6.85
C SER A 37 -13.10 -2.83 7.22
N LEU A 38 -13.95 -2.11 7.96
CA LEU A 38 -15.31 -2.55 8.32
C LEU A 38 -16.28 -2.53 7.13
N ARG A 39 -15.94 -1.82 6.06
CA ARG A 39 -16.77 -1.63 4.86
C ARG A 39 -16.20 -2.36 3.64
N LEU A 40 -15.18 -3.22 3.80
CA LEU A 40 -14.54 -3.91 2.69
C LEU A 40 -15.51 -4.76 1.86
N TYR A 41 -16.53 -5.34 2.49
CA TYR A 41 -17.55 -6.08 1.77
C TYR A 41 -18.32 -5.19 0.79
N SER A 42 -18.78 -4.02 1.24
CA SER A 42 -19.46 -3.05 0.39
C SER A 42 -18.57 -2.54 -0.74
N ILE A 43 -17.29 -2.26 -0.43
CA ILE A 43 -16.29 -1.86 -1.44
C ILE A 43 -16.10 -2.99 -2.47
N CYS A 44 -16.01 -4.25 -2.03
CA CYS A 44 -15.90 -5.41 -2.91
C CYS A 44 -17.10 -5.52 -3.86
N CYS A 45 -18.33 -5.39 -3.35
CA CYS A 45 -19.53 -5.43 -4.19
C CYS A 45 -19.56 -4.33 -5.26
N LEU A 46 -18.99 -3.16 -4.98
CA LEU A 46 -18.87 -2.09 -5.99
C LEU A 46 -17.84 -2.44 -7.07
N ILE A 47 -16.70 -3.03 -6.68
CA ILE A 47 -15.64 -3.48 -7.59
C ILE A 47 -16.15 -4.60 -8.49
N GLU A 48 -16.91 -5.56 -7.96
CA GLU A 48 -17.37 -6.73 -8.72
C GLU A 48 -18.21 -6.36 -9.95
N LYS A 49 -18.94 -5.24 -9.87
CA LYS A 49 -19.77 -4.68 -10.95
C LYS A 49 -18.96 -4.01 -12.05
N LYS A 50 -17.65 -3.84 -11.87
CA LYS A 50 -16.75 -3.21 -12.83
C LYS A 50 -15.92 -4.27 -13.54
N THR A 51 -15.64 -4.02 -14.82
CA THR A 51 -14.80 -4.86 -15.68
C THR A 51 -13.41 -4.27 -15.89
N GLU A 52 -13.20 -3.01 -15.52
CA GLU A 52 -11.93 -2.32 -15.67
C GLU A 52 -10.81 -2.99 -14.84
N PRO A 53 -9.57 -2.99 -15.35
CA PRO A 53 -8.38 -3.34 -14.59
C PRO A 53 -8.34 -2.66 -13.22
N LEU A 54 -8.07 -3.44 -12.18
CA LEU A 54 -8.08 -3.00 -10.80
C LEU A 54 -6.66 -2.78 -10.28
N ILE A 55 -6.38 -1.56 -9.86
CA ILE A 55 -5.16 -1.19 -9.15
C ILE A 55 -5.52 -0.94 -7.68
N LEU A 56 -4.81 -1.62 -6.77
CA LEU A 56 -4.94 -1.43 -5.33
C LEU A 56 -3.64 -0.89 -4.76
N PHE A 57 -3.74 0.07 -3.85
CA PHE A 57 -2.58 0.55 -3.11
C PHE A 57 -2.91 0.85 -1.65
N GLY A 58 -1.88 0.89 -0.81
CA GLY A 58 -2.06 1.39 0.53
C GLY A 58 -0.77 1.69 1.27
N TYR A 59 -0.91 2.50 2.31
CA TYR A 59 0.19 2.95 3.15
C TYR A 59 0.02 2.47 4.59
N SER A 60 1.08 1.95 5.22
CA SER A 60 1.08 1.60 6.63
C SER A 60 -0.04 0.59 6.96
N ARG A 61 -0.93 0.90 7.91
CA ARG A 61 -2.15 0.11 8.17
C ARG A 61 -3.10 0.05 6.97
N GLY A 62 -3.13 1.08 6.13
CA GLY A 62 -3.89 1.08 4.88
C GLY A 62 -3.39 0.02 3.89
N ALA A 63 -2.07 -0.24 3.85
CA ALA A 63 -1.51 -1.32 3.04
C ALA A 63 -2.04 -2.70 3.48
N ILE A 64 -2.18 -2.92 4.79
CA ILE A 64 -2.80 -4.14 5.34
C ILE A 64 -4.29 -4.21 4.96
N THR A 65 -5.01 -3.10 4.99
CA THR A 65 -6.40 -3.04 4.54
C THR A 65 -6.53 -3.35 3.03
N ALA A 66 -5.63 -2.84 2.20
CA ALA A 66 -5.57 -3.15 0.78
C ALA A 66 -5.37 -4.66 0.54
N LEU A 67 -4.46 -5.30 1.28
CA LEU A 67 -4.24 -6.75 1.23
C LEU A 67 -5.45 -7.56 1.66
N LYS A 68 -6.16 -7.14 2.71
CA LYS A 68 -7.42 -7.76 3.12
C LYS A 68 -8.46 -7.70 2.00
N LEU A 69 -8.58 -6.56 1.32
CA LEU A 69 -9.43 -6.43 0.14
C LEU A 69 -8.99 -7.37 -0.98
N CYS A 70 -7.69 -7.47 -1.24
CA CYS A 70 -7.15 -8.39 -2.26
C CYS A 70 -7.60 -9.83 -1.99
N LYS A 71 -7.48 -10.28 -0.74
CA LYS A 71 -7.88 -11.62 -0.31
C LYS A 71 -9.38 -11.87 -0.50
N ILE A 72 -10.23 -10.90 -0.13
CA ILE A 72 -11.68 -11.00 -0.35
C ILE A 72 -11.98 -11.13 -1.84
N LEU A 73 -11.38 -10.30 -2.68
CA LEU A 73 -11.54 -10.33 -4.14
C LEU A 73 -11.04 -11.64 -4.76
N SER A 74 -10.02 -12.27 -4.18
CA SER A 74 -9.52 -13.58 -4.61
C SER A 74 -10.59 -14.66 -4.47
N HIS A 75 -11.35 -14.67 -3.38
CA HIS A 75 -12.47 -15.59 -3.19
C HIS A 75 -13.62 -15.34 -4.17
N ARG A 76 -13.63 -14.16 -4.80
CA ARG A 76 -14.61 -13.73 -5.80
C ARG A 76 -14.08 -13.80 -7.23
N GLN A 77 -12.91 -14.43 -7.42
CA GLN A 77 -12.26 -14.61 -8.72
C GLN A 77 -12.03 -13.28 -9.48
N LYS A 78 -11.84 -12.18 -8.74
CA LYS A 78 -11.50 -10.88 -9.33
C LYS A 78 -10.00 -10.66 -9.31
N THR A 79 -9.45 -10.44 -10.49
CA THR A 79 -8.02 -10.19 -10.70
C THR A 79 -7.65 -8.75 -10.36
N ILE A 80 -6.47 -8.58 -9.78
CA ILE A 80 -5.86 -7.31 -9.43
C ILE A 80 -4.65 -7.15 -10.34
N GLN A 81 -4.71 -6.17 -11.24
CA GLN A 81 -3.65 -5.90 -12.19
C GLN A 81 -2.37 -5.47 -11.47
N PHE A 82 -2.51 -4.58 -10.47
CA PHE A 82 -1.37 -4.07 -9.74
C PHE A 82 -1.68 -3.85 -8.25
N LEU A 83 -0.81 -4.36 -7.37
CA LEU A 83 -0.84 -4.10 -5.94
C LEU A 83 0.40 -3.29 -5.50
N TYR A 84 0.19 -2.10 -4.95
CA TYR A 84 1.26 -1.21 -4.49
C TYR A 84 1.22 -1.02 -2.96
N LEU A 85 2.24 -1.48 -2.25
CA LEU A 85 2.33 -1.38 -0.79
C LEU A 85 3.40 -0.37 -0.38
N ILE A 86 3.00 0.68 0.33
CA ILE A 86 3.90 1.67 0.93
C ILE A 86 4.08 1.32 2.40
N ASP A 87 5.29 0.88 2.73
CA ASP A 87 5.76 0.54 4.07
C ASP A 87 4.69 -0.14 4.94
N PRO A 88 4.22 -1.34 4.54
CA PRO A 88 3.13 -2.01 5.21
C PRO A 88 3.53 -2.41 6.63
N ILE A 89 2.77 -1.94 7.63
CA ILE A 89 3.02 -2.24 9.04
C ILE A 89 2.10 -3.37 9.49
N SER A 90 2.70 -4.53 9.75
CA SER A 90 2.06 -5.69 10.35
C SER A 90 2.37 -5.77 11.85
N TYR A 91 1.37 -6.06 12.67
CA TYR A 91 1.57 -6.27 14.11
C TYR A 91 2.09 -7.69 14.38
N TYR A 92 2.89 -7.85 15.43
CA TYR A 92 3.35 -9.15 15.94
C TYR A 92 4.06 -10.06 14.92
N ARG A 93 4.86 -9.48 14.01
CA ARG A 93 5.64 -10.24 13.00
C ARG A 93 4.78 -11.13 12.08
N GLN A 94 3.49 -10.83 11.91
CA GLN A 94 2.65 -11.60 11.00
C GLN A 94 3.16 -11.47 9.56
N ARG A 95 3.33 -12.62 8.90
CA ARG A 95 3.71 -12.71 7.50
C ARG A 95 2.64 -12.06 6.62
N ILE A 96 3.09 -11.22 5.71
CA ILE A 96 2.28 -10.53 4.72
C ILE A 96 2.25 -11.40 3.47
N TRP A 97 1.15 -12.12 3.27
CA TRP A 97 0.95 -12.97 2.10
C TRP A 97 0.32 -12.18 0.97
N ILE A 98 0.97 -12.19 -0.20
CA ILE A 98 0.38 -11.64 -1.42
C ILE A 98 -0.59 -12.67 -2.01
N PRO A 99 -1.88 -12.32 -2.17
CA PRO A 99 -2.86 -13.21 -2.78
C PRO A 99 -2.54 -13.57 -4.24
N GLU A 100 -2.97 -14.74 -4.69
CA GLU A 100 -2.65 -15.26 -6.03
C GLU A 100 -3.38 -14.54 -7.16
N ASN A 101 -4.46 -13.81 -6.86
CA ASN A 101 -5.20 -13.00 -7.83
C ASN A 101 -4.50 -11.66 -8.16
N VAL A 102 -3.28 -11.43 -7.68
CA VAL A 102 -2.45 -10.27 -7.99
C VAL A 102 -1.51 -10.63 -9.14
N GLU A 103 -1.61 -9.94 -10.28
CA GLU A 103 -0.73 -10.19 -11.44
C GLU A 103 0.66 -9.61 -11.22
N GLN A 104 0.70 -8.33 -10.85
CA GLN A 104 1.92 -7.57 -10.59
C GLN A 104 1.81 -6.83 -9.27
N GLY A 105 2.95 -6.59 -8.64
CA GLY A 105 2.96 -5.73 -7.48
C GLY A 105 4.32 -5.23 -7.08
N PHE A 106 4.29 -4.23 -6.22
CA PHE A 106 5.46 -3.55 -5.72
C PHE A 106 5.27 -3.23 -4.24
N ALA A 107 6.26 -3.52 -3.41
CA ALA A 107 6.28 -3.06 -2.03
C ALA A 107 7.55 -2.28 -1.74
N CYS A 108 7.39 -1.06 -1.24
CA CYS A 108 8.50 -0.23 -0.79
C CYS A 108 8.52 -0.24 0.73
N PHE A 109 9.67 -0.56 1.32
CA PHE A 109 9.85 -0.69 2.76
C PHE A 109 10.89 0.29 3.25
N GLN A 110 10.72 0.81 4.46
CA GLN A 110 11.77 1.59 5.11
C GLN A 110 12.61 0.69 6.04
N ARG A 111 13.94 0.84 5.99
CA ARG A 111 14.89 -0.01 6.74
C ARG A 111 15.05 0.43 8.20
N ASN A 112 14.88 1.71 8.49
CA ASN A 112 15.11 2.30 9.81
C ASN A 112 13.85 2.14 10.67
N GLY A 113 13.63 0.92 11.17
CA GLY A 113 12.43 0.62 11.94
C GLY A 113 12.27 1.53 13.18
N ALA A 114 11.40 2.52 13.09
CA ALA A 114 10.43 2.96 14.10
C ALA A 114 9.73 4.24 13.62
N ARG A 115 8.42 4.34 13.87
CA ARG A 115 7.78 5.62 14.21
C ARG A 115 7.79 5.74 15.72
N THR A 116 7.95 6.97 16.19
CA THR A 116 7.66 7.42 17.57
C THR A 116 8.60 6.86 18.65
N PRO A 117 9.27 7.73 19.44
CA PRO A 117 10.12 7.31 20.57
C PRO A 117 9.38 6.55 21.68
N PHE A 118 8.04 6.46 21.64
CA PHE A 118 7.24 5.69 22.61
C PHE A 118 6.99 4.23 22.21
N LEU A 119 7.32 3.81 20.98
CA LEU A 119 7.18 2.42 20.53
C LEU A 119 8.56 1.82 20.27
N PHE A 120 9.33 1.63 21.35
CA PHE A 120 10.56 0.84 21.29
C PHE A 120 10.25 -0.65 21.09
N GLY A 121 11.01 -1.28 20.19
CA GLY A 121 11.07 -2.74 20.07
C GLY A 121 10.08 -3.33 19.08
N GLN A 122 10.59 -3.82 17.94
CA GLN A 122 9.98 -4.83 17.05
C GLN A 122 8.57 -4.56 16.47
N PHE A 123 7.87 -3.52 16.87
CA PHE A 123 6.61 -3.07 16.29
C PHE A 123 6.89 -2.30 14.99
N GLY A 124 6.46 -2.87 13.86
CA GLY A 124 6.42 -2.13 12.59
C GLY A 124 7.75 -1.92 11.88
N LYS A 125 8.70 -2.86 12.00
CA LYS A 125 9.70 -2.96 10.94
C LYS A 125 8.96 -3.38 9.66
N GLY A 126 8.91 -2.51 8.66
CA GLY A 126 8.62 -2.88 7.28
C GLY A 126 9.73 -3.80 6.80
N VAL A 127 9.70 -5.08 7.19
CA VAL A 127 10.73 -6.03 6.78
C VAL A 127 10.23 -6.72 5.53
N ARG A 128 10.94 -6.50 4.44
CA ARG A 128 10.85 -7.27 3.19
C ARG A 128 10.74 -8.78 3.46
N GLU A 129 11.43 -9.28 4.48
CA GLU A 129 11.44 -10.68 4.93
C GLU A 129 10.07 -11.20 5.39
N TYR A 130 9.14 -10.32 5.79
CA TYR A 130 7.77 -10.72 6.14
C TYR A 130 6.87 -10.84 4.91
N LEU A 131 7.30 -10.36 3.75
CA LEU A 131 6.55 -10.51 2.52
C LEU A 131 6.72 -11.92 1.98
N CYS A 132 5.65 -12.71 2.03
CA CYS A 132 5.61 -14.04 1.46
C CYS A 132 4.82 -14.02 0.16
N LYS A 133 5.40 -14.55 -0.91
CA LYS A 133 4.78 -14.65 -2.23
C LYS A 133 4.94 -16.05 -2.80
N ASN A 134 4.01 -16.46 -3.65
CA ASN A 134 4.22 -17.62 -4.51
C ASN A 134 5.06 -17.17 -5.73
N PRO A 135 6.36 -17.54 -5.82
CA PRO A 135 7.25 -17.04 -6.85
C PRO A 135 6.83 -17.43 -8.27
N LEU A 136 6.00 -18.47 -8.41
CA LEU A 136 5.53 -18.97 -9.71
C LEU A 136 4.31 -18.23 -10.26
N LYS A 137 3.61 -17.43 -9.44
CA LYS A 137 2.32 -16.82 -9.82
C LYS A 137 2.30 -15.30 -9.83
N VAL A 138 3.16 -14.64 -9.03
CA VAL A 138 3.08 -13.19 -8.85
C VAL A 138 4.40 -12.51 -9.22
N ARG A 139 4.35 -11.59 -10.18
CA ARG A 139 5.47 -10.68 -10.48
C ARG A 139 5.51 -9.57 -9.44
N PHE A 140 6.08 -9.89 -8.28
CA PHE A 140 6.14 -8.96 -7.15
C PHE A 140 7.57 -8.47 -6.89
N GLU A 141 7.79 -7.17 -7.05
CA GLU A 141 9.05 -6.49 -6.76
C GLU A 141 9.03 -5.85 -5.36
N THR A 142 10.21 -5.69 -4.78
CA THR A 142 10.35 -5.06 -3.47
C THR A 142 11.53 -4.13 -3.45
N GLU A 143 11.36 -2.96 -2.86
CA GLU A 143 12.41 -1.98 -2.62
C GLU A 143 12.56 -1.74 -1.12
N GLN A 144 13.79 -1.54 -0.66
CA GLN A 144 14.06 -1.20 0.72
C GLN A 144 14.92 0.06 0.79
N VAL A 145 14.38 1.11 1.43
CA VAL A 145 14.97 2.44 1.51
C VAL A 145 15.63 2.61 2.88
N ARG A 146 16.90 2.98 2.88
CA ARG A 146 17.64 3.30 4.11
C ARG A 146 17.86 4.81 4.26
N VAL A 147 18.20 5.47 3.17
CA VAL A 147 18.60 6.88 3.14
C VAL A 147 17.91 7.52 1.95
N LEU A 148 17.37 8.72 2.15
CA LEU A 148 16.80 9.57 1.11
C LEU A 148 17.93 10.22 0.29
N LYS A 149 17.59 10.81 -0.86
CA LYS A 149 18.59 11.46 -1.75
C LYS A 149 19.40 12.57 -1.07
N ASN A 150 18.84 13.23 -0.07
CA ASN A 150 19.50 14.27 0.73
C ASN A 150 20.38 13.72 1.88
N ALA A 151 20.75 12.44 1.84
CA ALA A 151 21.52 11.74 2.87
C ALA A 151 20.84 11.61 4.25
N GLN A 152 19.56 11.99 4.39
CA GLN A 152 18.83 11.79 5.63
C GLN A 152 18.30 10.34 5.74
N PRO A 153 18.25 9.77 6.96
CA PRO A 153 17.58 8.49 7.18
C PRO A 153 16.11 8.57 6.74
N ALA A 154 15.65 7.60 5.95
CA ALA A 154 14.25 7.55 5.56
C ALA A 154 13.39 7.18 6.77
N MET A 155 12.36 7.99 7.03
CA MET A 155 11.35 7.77 8.06
C MET A 155 10.06 7.21 7.43
N HIS A 156 9.17 6.65 8.26
CA HIS A 156 7.89 6.09 7.79
C HIS A 156 7.01 7.12 7.08
N GLU A 157 7.00 8.36 7.56
CA GLU A 157 6.34 9.53 6.99
C GLU A 157 6.86 9.84 5.58
N ASP A 158 8.15 9.69 5.35
CA ASP A 158 8.78 10.06 4.07
C ASP A 158 8.40 9.09 2.95
N MET A 159 8.01 7.87 3.32
CA MET A 159 7.76 6.79 2.35
C MET A 159 6.64 7.07 1.38
N VAL A 160 5.64 7.88 1.75
CA VAL A 160 4.58 8.29 0.82
C VAL A 160 5.13 9.22 -0.25
N HIS A 161 5.89 10.25 0.14
CA HIS A 161 6.53 11.16 -0.81
C HIS A 161 7.52 10.40 -1.70
N TYR A 162 8.39 9.59 -1.08
CA TYR A 162 9.34 8.75 -1.79
C TYR A 162 8.65 7.84 -2.81
N CYS A 163 7.56 7.17 -2.43
CA CYS A 163 6.82 6.31 -3.35
C CYS A 163 6.12 7.09 -4.47
N PHE A 164 5.74 8.34 -4.26
CA PHE A 164 5.17 9.14 -5.34
C PHE A 164 6.19 9.53 -6.41
N PHE A 165 7.44 9.78 -6.03
CA PHE A 165 8.37 10.51 -6.91
C PHE A 165 9.73 9.85 -7.11
N GLU A 166 10.17 8.98 -6.21
CA GLU A 166 11.57 8.54 -6.14
C GLU A 166 11.77 7.03 -6.16
N ALA A 167 10.76 6.25 -5.79
CA ALA A 167 10.82 4.79 -5.83
C ALA A 167 11.09 4.28 -7.25
N LYS A 168 11.72 3.10 -7.34
CA LYS A 168 12.02 2.43 -8.62
C LYS A 168 10.77 2.32 -9.52
N ILE A 169 9.64 1.98 -8.91
CA ILE A 169 8.31 2.04 -9.53
C ILE A 169 7.53 3.09 -8.75
N THR A 170 7.24 4.24 -9.35
CA THR A 170 6.52 5.31 -8.65
C THR A 170 5.02 5.07 -8.65
N LEU A 171 4.34 5.37 -7.54
CA LEU A 171 2.89 5.25 -7.44
C LEU A 171 2.18 6.12 -8.50
N LEU A 172 2.69 7.33 -8.79
CA LEU A 172 2.10 8.18 -9.82
C LEU A 172 2.20 7.57 -11.22
N SER A 173 3.28 6.87 -11.55
CA SER A 173 3.39 6.20 -12.86
C SER A 173 2.30 5.14 -13.04
N ILE A 174 2.08 4.32 -12.01
CA ILE A 174 1.06 3.26 -12.01
C ILE A 174 -0.35 3.85 -12.07
N LEU A 175 -0.62 4.90 -11.28
CA LEU A 175 -1.93 5.54 -11.26
C LEU A 175 -2.23 6.39 -12.50
N ARG A 176 -1.22 6.81 -13.26
CA ARG A 176 -1.41 7.59 -14.50
C ARG A 176 -1.48 6.72 -15.75
N THR A 177 -1.12 5.45 -15.68
CA THR A 177 -1.38 4.52 -16.79
C THR A 177 -2.85 4.63 -17.19
N ALA A 178 -3.08 5.01 -18.44
CA ALA A 178 -4.40 5.03 -19.04
C ALA A 178 -4.86 3.57 -19.13
N VAL A 179 -6.02 3.30 -18.54
CA VAL A 179 -6.82 2.12 -18.86
C VAL A 179 -7.74 2.54 -19.98
#